data_AF-A0A954FBZ9-F1
#
_entry.id   AF-A0A954FBZ9-F1
#
_cell.length_a   1.000
_cell.length_b   1.000
_cell.length_c   1.000
_cell.angle_alpha   90.00
_cell.angle_beta   90.00
_cell.angle_gamma   90.00
#
_symmetry.space_group_name_H-M   'P 1'
#
loop_
_entity.id
_entity.type
_entity.pdbx_description
1 polymer ?
#
loop_
_entity_poly.entity_id
_entity_poly.type
_entity_poly.pdbx_seq_one_letter_code
_entity_poly.pdbx_strand_id
1 'polypeptide(L)'
;MVRFQYAVIVVVLGMLLLAGCSKPVSQPTPVSENATPKDPEEEALNIVAIVYDNTARFTKKPPEGWSDLEGFTSKMDSTAAPKARAAIKKIQSLNYKMKWGVDLHRIISEDKKTEDYVIAESPDGRLKATYSGRIIKQEAKDEDQQIEGQKEAAPETESSEPVTPQ
;
A
#
# COMPACT_ATOMS: atom_id res chain seq x y z
N MET A 1 3.37 30.37 61.00
CA MET A 1 2.37 29.93 59.99
C MET A 1 2.24 30.96 58.88
N VAL A 2 3.23 31.08 57.98
CA VAL A 2 3.15 32.02 56.82
C VAL A 2 3.72 31.37 55.54
N ARG A 3 4.59 30.36 55.67
CA ARG A 3 5.19 29.65 54.52
C ARG A 3 4.26 28.65 53.82
N PHE A 4 3.18 28.22 54.48
CA PHE A 4 2.23 27.26 53.90
C PHE A 4 1.16 27.91 53.01
N GLN A 5 0.90 29.22 53.17
CA GLN A 5 -0.09 29.92 52.33
C GLN A 5 0.46 30.24 50.92
N TYR A 6 1.77 30.48 50.78
CA TYR A 6 2.37 30.74 49.48
C TYR A 6 2.35 29.52 48.55
N ALA A 7 2.46 28.31 49.10
CA ALA A 7 2.42 27.08 48.30
C ALA A 7 1.04 26.84 47.67
N VAL A 8 -0.05 27.15 48.39
CA VAL A 8 -1.42 26.97 47.88
C VAL A 8 -1.76 28.03 46.83
N ILE A 9 -1.32 29.27 47.02
CA ILE A 9 -1.57 30.36 46.07
C ILE A 9 -0.85 30.11 44.73
N VAL A 10 0.38 29.59 44.74
CA VAL A 10 1.13 29.28 43.50
C VAL A 10 0.52 28.11 42.73
N VAL A 11 -0.05 27.11 43.43
CA VAL A 11 -0.73 25.98 42.78
C VAL A 11 -2.08 26.40 42.16
N VAL A 12 -2.83 27.29 42.82
CA VAL A 12 -4.12 27.80 42.29
C VAL A 12 -3.92 28.78 41.13
N LEU A 13 -2.87 29.62 41.15
CA LEU A 13 -2.53 30.49 40.01
C LEU A 13 -1.99 29.71 38.80
N GLY A 14 -1.37 28.55 38.99
CA GLY A 14 -0.93 27.67 37.91
C GLY A 14 -2.08 27.00 37.14
N MET A 15 -3.23 26.79 37.78
CA MET A 15 -4.40 26.17 37.12
C MET A 15 -5.28 27.15 36.34
N LEU A 16 -5.11 28.46 36.50
CA LEU A 16 -5.93 29.47 35.81
C LEU A 16 -5.36 29.95 34.47
N LEU A 17 -4.22 29.41 34.01
CA LEU A 17 -3.67 29.67 32.68
C LEU A 17 -4.12 28.67 31.59
N LEU A 18 -5.10 27.81 31.87
CA LEU A 18 -5.70 26.92 30.87
C LEU A 18 -7.08 27.39 30.36
N ALA A 19 -7.55 28.56 30.82
CA ALA A 19 -8.79 29.18 30.34
C ALA A 19 -8.48 30.52 29.66
N GLY A 20 -8.08 30.48 28.38
CA GLY A 20 -7.77 31.70 27.63
C GLY A 20 -7.46 31.48 26.14
N CYS A 21 -8.52 31.28 25.35
CA CYS A 21 -8.65 31.64 23.93
C CYS A 21 -7.41 31.51 23.04
N SER A 22 -7.16 30.31 22.52
CA SER A 22 -6.61 30.19 21.17
C SER A 22 -7.79 29.98 20.23
N LYS A 23 -7.95 30.92 19.29
CA LYS A 23 -8.80 30.77 18.09
C LYS A 23 -8.65 29.34 17.55
N PRO A 24 -9.68 28.72 16.99
CA PRO A 24 -9.44 27.60 16.09
C PRO A 24 -8.64 28.17 14.91
N VAL A 25 -7.31 28.15 15.02
CA VAL A 25 -6.48 27.85 13.85
C VAL A 25 -7.16 26.65 13.25
N SER A 26 -7.59 26.78 12.00
CA SER A 26 -8.00 25.68 11.15
C SER A 26 -6.87 24.66 11.19
N GLN A 27 -6.93 23.79 12.18
CA GLN A 27 -6.27 22.52 12.14
C GLN A 27 -6.76 21.96 10.80
N PRO A 28 -5.87 21.61 9.85
CA PRO A 28 -6.31 20.67 8.83
C PRO A 28 -6.91 19.55 9.67
N THR A 29 -8.22 19.38 9.56
CA THR A 29 -8.91 18.22 10.08
C THR A 29 -7.97 17.08 9.71
N PRO A 30 -7.44 16.27 10.65
CA PRO A 30 -6.92 14.99 10.22
C PRO A 30 -8.10 14.44 9.47
N VAL A 31 -7.97 14.42 8.14
CA VAL A 31 -9.04 14.05 7.24
C VAL A 31 -9.49 12.78 7.90
N SER A 32 -10.71 12.81 8.44
CA SER A 32 -11.30 11.56 8.86
C SER A 32 -11.07 10.72 7.63
N GLU A 33 -10.29 9.66 7.78
CA GLU A 33 -10.59 8.42 7.10
C GLU A 33 -12.05 8.13 7.51
N ASN A 34 -12.99 8.88 6.91
CA ASN A 34 -14.12 8.33 6.23
C ASN A 34 -13.48 7.33 5.27
N ALA A 35 -13.09 6.19 5.85
CA ALA A 35 -12.88 4.96 5.18
C ALA A 35 -14.23 4.71 4.53
N THR A 36 -14.36 5.19 3.30
CA THR A 36 -15.21 4.59 2.29
C THR A 36 -15.20 3.09 2.55
N PRO A 37 -16.36 2.41 2.56
CA PRO A 37 -16.39 0.96 2.72
C PRO A 37 -15.30 0.39 1.82
N LYS A 38 -14.25 -0.18 2.42
CA LYS A 38 -13.13 -0.74 1.67
C LYS A 38 -13.78 -1.74 0.73
N ASP A 39 -13.60 -1.56 -0.58
CA ASP A 39 -14.33 -2.34 -1.55
C ASP A 39 -14.16 -3.84 -1.18
N PRO A 40 -15.26 -4.59 -1.03
CA PRO A 40 -15.17 -5.91 -0.42
C PRO A 40 -14.47 -6.92 -1.34
N GLU A 41 -14.25 -6.61 -2.61
CA GLU A 41 -13.38 -7.37 -3.51
C GLU A 41 -11.91 -6.97 -3.30
N GLU A 42 -11.60 -5.68 -3.20
CA GLU A 42 -10.27 -5.18 -2.83
C GLU A 42 -9.79 -5.71 -1.48
N GLU A 43 -10.66 -5.75 -0.46
CA GLU A 43 -10.33 -6.33 0.84
C GLU A 43 -9.98 -7.82 0.71
N ALA A 44 -10.80 -8.58 -0.03
CA ALA A 44 -10.54 -9.99 -0.27
C ALA A 44 -9.22 -10.21 -1.03
N LEU A 45 -8.94 -9.36 -2.02
CA LEU A 45 -7.72 -9.41 -2.81
C LEU A 45 -6.48 -9.12 -1.96
N ASN A 46 -6.56 -8.10 -1.10
CA ASN A 46 -5.52 -7.76 -0.14
C ASN A 46 -5.25 -8.93 0.83
N ILE A 47 -6.31 -9.56 1.37
CA ILE A 47 -6.16 -10.74 2.23
C ILE A 47 -5.48 -11.87 1.46
N VAL A 48 -5.91 -12.19 0.24
CA VAL A 48 -5.29 -13.26 -0.57
C VAL A 48 -3.81 -12.99 -0.83
N ALA A 49 -3.43 -11.74 -1.11
CA ALA A 49 -2.03 -11.37 -1.32
C ALA A 49 -1.18 -11.56 -0.04
N ILE A 50 -1.72 -11.19 1.12
CA ILE A 50 -1.08 -11.44 2.43
C ILE A 50 -0.93 -12.94 2.69
N VAL A 51 -1.95 -13.74 2.38
CA VAL A 51 -1.89 -15.21 2.51
C VAL A 51 -0.81 -15.78 1.59
N TYR A 52 -0.72 -15.29 0.35
CA TYR A 52 0.30 -15.71 -0.61
C TYR A 52 1.72 -15.41 -0.10
N ASP A 53 2.00 -14.17 0.30
CA ASP A 53 3.32 -13.75 0.80
C ASP A 53 3.74 -14.57 2.04
N ASN A 54 2.82 -14.72 3.00
CA ASN A 54 3.10 -15.52 4.20
C ASN A 54 3.31 -17.01 3.89
N THR A 55 2.53 -17.57 2.98
CA THR A 55 2.72 -18.96 2.54
C THR A 55 4.12 -19.11 1.96
N ALA A 56 4.51 -18.24 1.01
CA ALA A 56 5.81 -18.28 0.37
C ALA A 56 6.98 -18.14 1.36
N ARG A 57 6.86 -17.22 2.33
CA ARG A 57 7.88 -16.99 3.36
C ARG A 57 8.00 -18.14 4.35
N PHE A 58 6.88 -18.77 4.70
CA PHE A 58 6.84 -19.86 5.68
C PHE A 58 7.35 -21.16 5.07
N THR A 59 6.93 -21.50 3.85
CA THR A 59 7.34 -22.74 3.16
C THR A 59 8.70 -22.61 2.46
N LYS A 60 9.24 -21.39 2.34
CA LYS A 60 10.43 -21.07 1.53
C LYS A 60 10.27 -21.43 0.05
N LYS A 61 9.03 -21.58 -0.43
CA LYS A 61 8.69 -21.84 -1.82
C LYS A 61 7.38 -21.12 -2.20
N PRO A 62 7.24 -20.58 -3.41
CA PRO A 62 5.98 -19.97 -3.81
C PRO A 62 4.82 -20.98 -3.79
N PRO A 63 3.60 -20.54 -3.50
CA PRO A 63 2.38 -21.32 -3.76
C PRO A 63 2.29 -21.69 -5.24
N GLU A 64 1.90 -22.94 -5.51
CA GLU A 64 1.67 -23.48 -6.85
C GLU A 64 0.19 -23.41 -7.24
N GLY A 65 -0.69 -23.20 -6.26
CA GLY A 65 -2.11 -23.05 -6.51
C GLY A 65 -2.93 -22.76 -5.26
N TRP A 66 -4.25 -22.75 -5.44
CA TRP A 66 -5.22 -22.51 -4.38
C TRP A 66 -5.11 -23.47 -3.21
N SER A 67 -4.84 -24.75 -3.46
CA SER A 67 -4.70 -25.78 -2.43
C SER A 67 -3.59 -25.43 -1.42
N ASP A 68 -2.49 -24.83 -1.87
CA ASP A 68 -1.41 -24.41 -0.98
C ASP A 68 -1.84 -23.26 -0.06
N LEU A 69 -2.57 -22.29 -0.61
CA LEU A 69 -3.12 -21.17 0.18
C LEU A 69 -4.13 -21.68 1.21
N GLU A 70 -5.04 -22.57 0.82
CA GLU A 70 -6.04 -23.19 1.70
C GLU A 70 -5.38 -24.04 2.79
N GLY A 71 -4.37 -24.83 2.42
CA GLY A 71 -3.54 -25.59 3.35
C GLY A 71 -2.84 -24.70 4.37
N PHE A 72 -2.33 -23.55 3.93
CA PHE A 72 -1.73 -22.56 4.83
C PHE A 72 -2.77 -21.91 5.76
N THR A 73 -3.98 -21.60 5.27
CA THR A 73 -5.04 -21.02 6.14
C THR A 73 -5.39 -21.92 7.32
N SER A 74 -5.23 -23.23 7.19
CA SER A 74 -5.52 -24.18 8.26
C SER A 74 -4.48 -24.15 9.39
N LYS A 75 -3.35 -23.49 9.18
CA LYS A 75 -2.27 -23.27 10.16
C LYS A 75 -2.34 -21.88 10.80
N MET A 76 -3.24 -21.01 10.34
CA MET A 76 -3.45 -19.68 10.93
C MET A 76 -4.26 -19.76 12.21
N ASP A 77 -4.20 -18.70 13.01
CA ASP A 77 -5.04 -18.54 14.20
C ASP A 77 -6.53 -18.65 13.87
N SER A 78 -7.31 -19.14 14.83
CA SER A 78 -8.75 -19.38 14.69
C SER A 78 -9.57 -18.13 14.34
N THR A 79 -9.02 -16.93 14.58
CA THR A 79 -9.63 -15.64 14.23
C THR A 79 -9.29 -15.18 12.80
N ALA A 80 -8.12 -15.55 12.28
CA ALA A 80 -7.65 -15.17 10.95
C ALA A 80 -8.05 -16.18 9.87
N ALA A 81 -8.01 -17.48 10.20
CA ALA A 81 -8.30 -18.57 9.26
C ALA A 81 -9.68 -18.44 8.56
N PRO A 82 -10.79 -18.10 9.26
CA PRO A 82 -12.08 -17.96 8.59
C PRO A 82 -12.11 -16.81 7.59
N LYS A 83 -11.47 -15.68 7.91
CA LYS A 83 -11.38 -14.50 7.02
C LYS A 83 -10.55 -14.81 5.77
N ALA A 84 -9.41 -15.47 5.95
CA ALA A 84 -8.55 -15.90 4.85
C ALA A 84 -9.28 -16.86 3.90
N ARG A 85 -9.99 -17.86 4.44
CA ARG A 85 -10.78 -18.81 3.63
C ARG A 85 -11.92 -18.13 2.87
N ALA A 86 -12.61 -17.18 3.51
CA ALA A 86 -13.68 -16.43 2.86
C ALA A 86 -13.13 -15.57 1.70
N ALA A 87 -12.00 -14.91 1.91
CA ALA A 87 -11.32 -14.11 0.88
C ALA A 87 -10.86 -14.97 -0.30
N ILE A 88 -10.21 -16.12 -0.04
CA ILE A 88 -9.78 -17.07 -1.09
C ILE A 88 -10.98 -17.50 -1.93
N LYS A 89 -12.07 -17.94 -1.30
CA LYS A 89 -13.29 -18.35 -2.02
C LYS A 89 -13.88 -17.22 -2.86
N LYS A 90 -13.87 -16.00 -2.33
CA LYS A 90 -14.35 -14.82 -3.07
C LYS A 90 -13.51 -14.57 -4.31
N ILE A 91 -12.18 -14.49 -4.19
CA ILE A 91 -11.29 -14.24 -5.33
C ILE A 91 -11.33 -15.38 -6.36
N GLN A 92 -11.42 -16.65 -5.91
CA GLN A 92 -11.66 -17.79 -6.79
C GLN A 92 -12.95 -17.64 -7.59
N SER A 93 -14.06 -17.23 -6.95
CA SER A 93 -15.35 -17.06 -7.63
C SER A 93 -15.37 -15.92 -8.65
N LEU A 94 -14.48 -14.94 -8.49
CA LEU A 94 -14.35 -13.77 -9.37
C LEU A 94 -13.40 -14.01 -10.54
N ASN A 95 -12.85 -15.23 -10.71
CA ASN A 95 -11.98 -15.61 -11.83
C ASN A 95 -10.73 -14.73 -12.03
N TYR A 96 -10.12 -14.29 -10.92
CA TYR A 96 -8.85 -13.57 -10.98
C TYR A 96 -7.77 -14.40 -11.69
N LYS A 97 -6.97 -13.72 -12.53
CA LYS A 97 -5.79 -14.32 -13.14
C LYS A 97 -4.66 -14.35 -12.12
N MET A 98 -4.35 -15.55 -11.63
CA MET A 98 -3.28 -15.77 -10.67
C MET A 98 -1.96 -16.12 -11.38
N LYS A 99 -0.85 -15.55 -10.90
CA LYS A 99 0.50 -15.96 -11.27
C LYS A 99 1.14 -16.72 -10.11
N TRP A 100 1.03 -18.05 -10.17
CA TRP A 100 1.66 -18.96 -9.22
C TRP A 100 3.16 -19.10 -9.48
N GLY A 101 3.92 -19.54 -8.47
CA GLY A 101 5.33 -19.86 -8.67
C GLY A 101 6.28 -18.66 -8.69
N VAL A 102 5.89 -17.48 -8.20
CA VAL A 102 6.81 -16.33 -8.08
C VAL A 102 7.90 -16.60 -7.04
N ASP A 103 9.10 -16.95 -7.50
CA ASP A 103 10.22 -17.36 -6.67
C ASP A 103 10.83 -16.21 -5.86
N LEU A 104 10.83 -16.35 -4.53
CA LEU A 104 11.42 -15.40 -3.59
C LEU A 104 12.93 -15.23 -3.82
N HIS A 105 13.66 -16.32 -4.11
CA HIS A 105 15.09 -16.24 -4.40
C HIS A 105 15.36 -15.46 -5.67
N ARG A 106 14.51 -15.63 -6.69
CA ARG A 106 14.57 -14.88 -7.93
C ARG A 106 14.31 -13.39 -7.74
N ILE A 107 13.32 -13.02 -6.92
CA ILE A 107 13.05 -11.61 -6.58
C ILE A 107 14.30 -10.98 -5.95
N ILE A 108 14.92 -11.69 -5.00
CA ILE A 108 16.12 -11.23 -4.30
C ILE A 108 17.33 -11.17 -5.24
N SER A 109 17.52 -12.18 -6.11
CA SER A 109 18.69 -12.24 -7.00
C SER A 109 18.64 -11.27 -8.16
N GLU A 110 17.45 -10.89 -8.62
CA GLU A 110 17.25 -9.86 -9.66
C GLU A 110 17.31 -8.42 -9.11
N ASP A 111 17.54 -8.22 -7.80
CA ASP A 111 17.46 -6.92 -7.10
C ASP A 111 16.17 -6.13 -7.41
N LYS A 112 15.07 -6.87 -7.62
CA LYS A 112 13.75 -6.30 -7.89
C LYS A 112 12.94 -6.23 -6.62
N LYS A 113 12.06 -5.24 -6.53
CA LYS A 113 11.18 -5.11 -5.38
C LYS A 113 10.06 -6.13 -5.51
N THR A 114 9.63 -6.70 -4.39
CA THR A 114 8.43 -7.58 -4.33
C THR A 114 7.17 -6.87 -4.87
N GLU A 115 7.13 -5.55 -4.77
CA GLU A 115 6.08 -4.67 -5.29
C GLU A 115 5.99 -4.70 -6.82
N ASP A 116 7.07 -5.07 -7.52
CA ASP A 116 7.12 -5.10 -8.99
C ASP A 116 6.47 -6.37 -9.57
N TYR A 117 6.19 -7.36 -8.72
CA TYR A 117 5.62 -8.64 -9.14
C TYR A 117 4.12 -8.70 -8.86
N VAL A 118 3.30 -8.56 -9.91
CA VAL A 118 1.85 -8.79 -9.84
C VAL A 118 1.57 -10.29 -9.76
N ILE A 119 0.86 -10.72 -8.72
CA ILE A 119 0.48 -12.13 -8.45
C ILE A 119 -1.00 -12.43 -8.71
N ALA A 120 -1.84 -11.39 -8.73
CA ALA A 120 -3.26 -11.51 -9.03
C ALA A 120 -3.72 -10.29 -9.84
N GLU A 121 -4.53 -10.52 -10.85
CA GLU A 121 -5.11 -9.47 -11.71
C GLU A 121 -6.60 -9.78 -11.93
N SER A 122 -7.46 -8.79 -11.70
CA SER A 122 -8.90 -8.91 -11.91
C SER A 122 -9.21 -9.19 -13.38
N PRO A 123 -10.37 -9.79 -13.70
CA PRO A 123 -10.74 -10.09 -15.09
C PRO A 123 -10.81 -8.85 -15.99
N ASP A 124 -11.17 -7.70 -15.43
CA ASP A 124 -11.23 -6.40 -16.11
C ASP A 124 -9.88 -5.65 -16.11
N GLY A 125 -8.84 -6.21 -15.48
CA GLY A 125 -7.50 -5.64 -15.37
C GLY A 125 -7.38 -4.44 -14.42
N ARG A 126 -8.47 -4.01 -13.77
CA ARG A 126 -8.52 -2.79 -12.95
C ARG A 126 -7.90 -2.92 -11.57
N LEU A 127 -7.91 -4.12 -10.99
CA LEU A 127 -7.33 -4.42 -9.70
C LEU A 127 -6.19 -5.41 -9.87
N LYS A 128 -5.00 -5.05 -9.35
CA LYS A 128 -3.84 -5.92 -9.36
C LYS A 128 -3.25 -6.01 -7.97
N ALA A 129 -2.98 -7.22 -7.49
CA ALA A 129 -2.27 -7.44 -6.25
C ALA A 129 -0.82 -7.80 -6.53
N THR A 130 0.08 -7.14 -5.82
CA THR A 130 1.52 -7.41 -5.87
C THR A 130 1.92 -8.46 -4.83
N TYR A 131 3.09 -9.08 -5.01
CA TYR A 131 3.64 -10.05 -4.07
C TYR A 131 3.80 -9.45 -2.66
N SER A 132 4.04 -8.14 -2.53
CA SER A 132 4.14 -7.45 -1.23
C SER A 132 2.78 -7.11 -0.58
N GLY A 133 1.66 -7.46 -1.22
CA GLY A 133 0.31 -7.15 -0.73
C GLY A 133 -0.21 -5.77 -1.12
N ARG A 134 0.56 -4.96 -1.86
CA ARG A 134 0.04 -3.67 -2.38
C ARG A 134 -0.97 -3.91 -3.49
N ILE A 135 -2.08 -3.18 -3.43
CA ILE A 135 -3.10 -3.16 -4.48
C ILE A 135 -2.86 -1.99 -5.42
N ILE A 136 -2.81 -2.27 -6.71
CA ILE A 136 -2.75 -1.30 -7.79
C ILE A 136 -4.16 -1.18 -8.36
N LYS A 137 -4.69 0.05 -8.36
CA LYS A 137 -5.98 0.39 -8.96
C LYS A 137 -5.74 1.12 -10.26
N GLN A 138 -6.32 0.64 -11.33
CA GLN A 138 -6.47 1.39 -12.56
C GLN A 138 -7.86 2.00 -12.55
N GLU A 139 -7.92 3.33 -12.48
CA GLU A 139 -9.18 4.03 -12.71
C GLU A 139 -9.69 3.63 -14.09
N ALA A 140 -10.98 3.34 -14.20
CA ALA A 140 -11.58 3.17 -15.52
C ALA A 140 -11.31 4.50 -16.23
N LYS A 141 -10.47 4.47 -17.26
CA LYS A 141 -10.38 5.60 -18.18
C LYS A 141 -11.76 5.66 -18.84
N ASP A 142 -12.61 6.56 -18.37
CA ASP A 142 -13.44 7.29 -19.32
C ASP A 142 -12.46 7.82 -20.36
N GLU A 143 -12.69 7.47 -21.62
CA GLU A 143 -11.86 7.90 -22.73
C GLU A 143 -11.77 9.43 -22.72
N ASP A 144 -10.70 9.98 -22.15
CA ASP A 144 -9.96 11.06 -22.74
C ASP A 144 -8.64 11.36 -22.01
N GLN A 145 -7.64 11.56 -22.86
CA GLN A 145 -6.37 12.25 -22.64
C GLN A 145 -5.18 11.49 -22.04
N GLN A 146 -4.25 11.31 -22.98
CA GLN A 146 -2.82 11.55 -22.89
C GLN A 146 -1.93 10.45 -22.35
N ILE A 147 -1.52 9.63 -23.31
CA ILE A 147 -0.16 9.10 -23.41
C ILE A 147 0.80 10.29 -23.35
N GLU A 148 1.52 10.43 -22.23
CA GLU A 148 2.84 11.06 -22.21
C GLU A 148 3.80 9.89 -21.93
N GLY A 149 4.49 9.33 -22.92
CA GLY A 149 5.27 10.04 -23.92
C GLY A 149 6.74 9.88 -23.55
N GLN A 150 7.22 8.63 -23.62
CA GLN A 150 8.62 8.29 -23.48
C GLN A 150 9.36 8.70 -24.76
N LYS A 151 10.08 9.84 -24.72
CA LYS A 151 11.14 10.32 -25.65
C LYS A 151 11.44 11.77 -25.22
N GLU A 152 12.64 12.33 -25.13
CA GLU A 152 13.90 12.10 -25.81
C GLU A 152 14.88 13.08 -25.15
N ALA A 153 16.12 12.69 -24.84
CA ALA A 153 17.19 13.66 -24.61
C ALA A 153 18.52 13.08 -25.09
N ALA A 154 18.66 13.02 -26.41
CA ALA A 154 19.92 13.30 -27.08
C ALA A 154 19.57 14.14 -28.32
N PRO A 155 20.31 15.24 -28.55
CA PRO A 155 20.86 15.38 -29.89
C PRO A 155 22.31 15.87 -29.87
N GLU A 156 23.17 15.14 -30.58
CA GLU A 156 24.27 15.71 -31.35
C GLU A 156 23.60 16.40 -32.57
N THR A 157 23.93 17.60 -33.05
CA THR A 157 25.18 18.00 -33.73
C THR A 157 25.07 19.45 -34.26
N GLU A 158 26.23 20.08 -34.44
CA GLU A 158 26.64 21.02 -35.52
C GLU A 158 26.43 22.56 -35.47
N SER A 159 27.60 23.21 -35.51
CA SER A 159 28.03 24.30 -36.43
C SER A 159 27.62 25.75 -36.20
N SER A 160 28.61 26.55 -35.79
CA SER A 160 28.89 27.85 -36.41
C SER A 160 30.28 28.36 -35.98
N GLU A 161 31.27 28.29 -36.88
CA GLU A 161 32.42 29.20 -36.89
C GLU A 161 31.97 30.61 -37.38
N PRO A 162 32.68 31.69 -37.02
CA PRO A 162 33.71 32.21 -37.95
C PRO A 162 35.00 32.76 -37.29
N VAL A 163 36.16 32.31 -37.79
CA VAL A 163 37.37 33.03 -38.28
C VAL A 163 37.82 34.34 -37.55
N THR A 164 38.91 34.38 -36.75
CA THR A 164 40.38 34.65 -37.07
C THR A 164 40.78 36.15 -36.89
N PRO A 165 42.05 36.65 -36.86
CA PRO A 165 43.41 36.14 -36.55
C PRO A 165 44.25 36.99 -35.52
N GLN A 166 45.45 36.45 -35.23
CA GLN A 166 46.72 37.03 -34.71
C GLN A 166 46.90 37.20 -33.20
#